data_AF-A0A838DDE1-F1
#
_entry.id   AF-A0A838DDE1-F1
#
_cell.length_a   1.000
_cell.length_b   1.000
_cell.length_c   1.000
_cell.angle_alpha   90.00
_cell.angle_beta   90.00
_cell.angle_gamma   90.00
#
_symmetry.space_group_name_H-M   'P 1'
#
loop_
_entity.id
_entity.type
_entity.pdbx_description
1 polymer ?
#
loop_
_entity_poly.entity_id
_entity_poly.type
_entity_poly.pdbx_seq_one_letter_code
_entity_poly.pdbx_strand_id
1 'polypeptide(L)' 'MKEKLTLTIDGDTIARAKAFAKKEKTSLSQLVEQQFNRLGGKSFTEKWRGQFKLPKPDPDDPRLNYLLQKYVKSDG' A
#
# COMPACT_ATOMS: atom_id res chain seq x y z
N MET A 1 12.55 11.01 5.27
CA MET A 1 12.56 12.05 6.32
C MET A 1 11.40 11.80 7.27
N LYS A 2 11.52 12.18 8.54
CA LYS A 2 10.41 12.12 9.50
C LYS A 2 9.90 13.52 9.74
N GLU A 3 8.63 13.76 9.43
CA GLU A 3 7.95 15.03 9.65
C GLU A 3 7.15 14.98 10.96
N LYS A 4 7.05 16.11 11.66
CA LYS A 4 6.28 16.21 12.91
C LYS A 4 4.87 16.71 12.61
N LEU A 5 3.86 15.94 13.02
CA LEU A 5 2.46 16.34 12.99
C LEU A 5 1.94 16.54 14.43
N THR A 6 1.32 17.69 14.68
CA THR A 6 0.64 17.96 15.96
C THR A 6 -0.87 17.89 15.74
N LEU A 7 -1.56 17.09 16.55
CA LEU A 7 -3.00 16.86 16.47
C LEU A 7 -3.66 17.28 17.78
N THR A 8 -4.78 17.98 17.68
CA THR A 8 -5.67 18.25 18.81
C THR A 8 -6.74 17.18 18.83
N ILE A 9 -6.80 16.42 19.93
CA ILE A 9 -7.74 15.31 20.11
C ILE A 9 -8.29 15.42 21.53
N ASP A 10 -9.53 15.00 21.70
CA ASP A 10 -10.17 14.83 23.00
C ASP A 10 -9.32 13.99 23.98
N GLY A 11 -9.31 14.40 25.26
CA GLY A 11 -8.46 13.83 26.30
C GLY A 11 -8.76 12.35 26.58
N ASP A 12 -10.03 11.99 26.66
CA ASP A 12 -10.45 10.60 26.91
C ASP A 12 -10.08 9.70 25.73
N THR A 13 -10.17 10.26 24.52
CA THR A 13 -9.76 9.58 23.29
C THR A 13 -8.26 9.30 23.27
N ILE A 14 -7.42 10.26 23.69
CA ILE A 14 -5.97 10.05 23.82
C ILE A 14 -5.65 8.97 24.86
N ALA A 15 -6.35 8.96 25.99
CA ALA A 15 -6.15 7.95 27.03
C ALA A 15 -6.44 6.53 26.53
N ARG A 16 -7.58 6.34 25.85
CA ARG A 16 -7.95 5.04 25.23
C ARG A 16 -6.94 4.62 24.18
N ALA A 17 -6.50 5.54 23.32
CA ALA A 17 -5.55 5.24 22.25
C ALA A 17 -4.18 4.81 22.80
N LYS A 18 -3.68 5.46 23.86
CA LYS A 18 -2.44 5.06 24.55
C LYS A 18 -2.55 3.70 25.22
N ALA A 19 -3.68 3.41 25.87
CA ALA A 19 -3.93 2.11 26.48
C ALA A 19 -3.92 0.99 25.43
N PHE A 20 -4.57 1.22 24.29
CA PHE A 20 -4.55 0.30 23.16
C PHE A 20 -3.13 0.09 22.60
N ALA A 21 -2.39 1.16 22.36
CA ALA A 21 -1.00 1.08 21.88
C ALA A 21 -0.12 0.23 22.81
N LYS A 22 -0.25 0.44 24.14
CA LYS A 22 0.49 -0.34 25.14
C LYS A 22 0.13 -1.83 25.09
N LYS A 23 -1.15 -2.16 24.95
CA LYS A 23 -1.63 -3.55 24.83
C LYS A 23 -1.04 -4.24 23.60
N GLU A 24 -1.00 -3.53 22.47
CA GLU A 24 -0.45 -4.02 21.20
C GLU A 24 1.08 -3.90 21.10
N LYS A 25 1.77 -3.54 22.19
CA LYS A 25 3.23 -3.34 22.25
C LYS A 25 3.76 -2.39 21.16
N THR A 26 2.99 -1.35 20.85
CA THR A 26 3.32 -0.34 19.84
C THR A 26 3.21 1.08 20.41
N SER A 27 3.52 2.09 19.59
CA SER A 27 3.42 3.50 19.95
C SER A 27 2.21 4.15 19.29
N LEU A 28 1.71 5.23 19.92
CA LEU A 28 0.59 6.00 19.36
C LEU A 28 0.92 6.57 17.98
N SER A 29 2.16 7.04 17.77
CA SER A 29 2.63 7.54 16.48
C SER A 29 2.62 6.45 15.41
N GLN A 30 3.07 5.23 15.72
CA GLN A 30 3.02 4.10 14.78
C GLN A 30 1.59 3.72 14.42
N LEU A 31 0.66 3.71 15.38
CA LEU A 31 -0.75 3.44 15.07
C LEU A 31 -1.33 4.49 14.12
N VAL A 32 -1.07 5.76 14.38
CA VAL A 32 -1.55 6.87 13.53
C VAL A 32 -0.93 6.77 12.13
N GLU A 33 0.37 6.52 12.03
CA GLU A 33 1.07 6.32 10.76
C GLU A 33 0.51 5.11 9.97
N GLN A 34 0.23 3.99 10.64
CA GLN A 34 -0.43 2.83 10.01
C GLN A 34 -1.83 3.17 9.48
N GLN A 35 -2.62 3.95 10.22
CA GLN A 35 -3.92 4.39 9.74
C GLN A 35 -3.81 5.31 8.53
N PHE A 36 -2.87 6.26 8.54
CA PHE A 36 -2.62 7.10 7.37
C PHE A 36 -2.15 6.29 6.17
N ASN A 37 -1.26 5.31 6.36
CA ASN A 37 -0.84 4.41 5.28
C ASN A 37 -1.98 3.54 4.74
N ARG A 38 -2.94 3.17 5.58
CA ARG A 38 -4.15 2.45 5.16
C ARG A 38 -5.08 3.33 4.31
N LEU A 39 -5.25 4.60 4.71
CA LEU A 39 -6.11 5.56 4.01
C LEU A 39 -5.49 6.08 2.72
N GLY A 40 -4.20 6.37 2.74
CA GLY A 40 -3.41 6.87 1.61
C GLY A 40 -3.05 5.77 0.61
N GLY A 41 -4.01 4.90 0.29
CA GLY A 41 -3.82 3.65 -0.45
C GLY A 41 -2.70 3.70 -1.48
N LYS A 42 -1.83 2.68 -1.47
CA LYS A 42 -0.70 2.56 -2.41
C LYS A 42 -1.16 2.87 -3.83
N SER A 43 -0.40 3.70 -4.55
CA SER A 43 -0.66 3.90 -5.98
C SER A 43 -0.68 2.55 -6.70
N PHE A 44 -1.38 2.47 -7.83
CA PHE A 44 -1.44 1.24 -8.63
C PHE A 44 -0.04 0.67 -8.88
N THR A 45 0.90 1.53 -9.24
CA THR A 45 2.31 1.18 -9.45
C THR A 45 2.96 0.61 -8.18
N GLU A 46 2.81 1.25 -7.01
CA GLU A 46 3.35 0.73 -5.75
C GLU A 46 2.71 -0.58 -5.30
N LYS A 47 1.43 -0.79 -5.61
CA LYS A 47 0.71 -2.03 -5.29
C LYS A 47 1.18 -3.20 -6.15
N TRP A 48 1.45 -2.97 -7.43
CA TRP A 48 1.70 -4.04 -8.41
C TRP A 48 3.17 -4.18 -8.83
N ARG A 49 4.06 -3.26 -8.44
CA ARG A 49 5.49 -3.33 -8.73
C ARG A 49 6.09 -4.64 -8.19
N GLY A 50 6.68 -5.41 -9.09
CA GLY A 50 7.32 -6.71 -8.78
C GLY A 50 6.34 -7.85 -8.47
N GLN A 51 5.03 -7.60 -8.45
CA GLN A 51 3.99 -8.62 -8.23
C GLN A 51 3.22 -8.98 -9.51
N PHE A 52 3.35 -8.17 -10.56
CA PHE A 52 2.73 -8.45 -11.84
C PHE A 52 3.41 -9.65 -12.51
N LYS A 53 2.75 -10.80 -12.45
CA LYS A 53 3.16 -12.00 -13.19
C LYS A 53 2.55 -11.94 -14.58
N LEU A 54 3.41 -11.93 -15.60
CA LEU A 54 2.95 -12.00 -16.97
C LEU A 54 2.28 -13.37 -17.20
N PRO A 55 1.04 -13.39 -17.71
CA PRO A 55 0.43 -14.64 -18.16
C PRO A 55 1.22 -15.23 -19.33
N LYS A 56 1.15 -16.55 -19.49
CA LYS A 56 1.73 -17.22 -20.65
C LYS A 56 0.89 -16.87 -21.90
N PRO A 57 1.50 -16.84 -23.09
CA PRO A 57 0.75 -16.74 -24.34
C PRO A 57 -0.30 -17.86 -24.41
N ASP A 58 -1.49 -17.52 -24.90
CA ASP A 58 -2.61 -18.44 -25.05
C ASP A 58 -3.06 -18.40 -26.52
N PRO A 59 -2.92 -19.50 -27.30
CA PRO A 59 -3.33 -19.54 -28.71
C PRO A 59 -4.79 -19.15 -28.94
N ASP A 60 -5.66 -19.38 -27.95
CA ASP A 60 -7.10 -19.14 -28.05
C ASP A 60 -7.51 -17.72 -27.62
N ASP A 61 -6.55 -16.90 -27.16
CA ASP A 61 -6.73 -15.47 -26.90
C ASP A 61 -5.79 -14.61 -27.77
N PRO A 62 -6.23 -14.25 -28.99
CA PRO A 62 -5.45 -13.41 -29.90
C PRO A 62 -5.11 -12.04 -29.32
N ARG A 63 -5.97 -11.50 -28.45
CA ARG A 63 -5.77 -10.18 -27.82
C ARG A 63 -4.67 -10.23 -26.79
N LEU A 64 -4.64 -11.28 -25.96
CA LEU A 64 -3.56 -11.50 -25.00
C LEU A 64 -2.21 -11.60 -25.71
N ASN A 65 -2.14 -12.39 -26.79
CA ASN A 65 -0.91 -12.56 -27.56
C ASN A 65 -0.41 -11.24 -28.16
N TYR A 66 -1.32 -10.42 -28.72
CA TYR A 66 -0.99 -9.09 -29.22
C TYR A 66 -0.40 -8.19 -28.13
N LEU A 67 -1.02 -8.16 -26.94
CA LEU A 67 -0.56 -7.32 -25.83
C LEU A 67 0.81 -7.77 -25.30
N LEU A 68 1.04 -9.08 -25.16
CA LEU A 68 2.34 -9.63 -24.78
C LEU A 68 3.42 -9.27 -25.80
N GLN A 69 3.14 -9.40 -27.10
CA GLN A 69 4.11 -9.02 -28.13
C GLN A 69 4.43 -7.51 -28.10
N LYS A 70 3.40 -6.66 -27.99
CA LYS A 70 3.56 -5.21 -28.08
C LYS A 70 4.24 -4.57 -26.87
N TYR A 71 3.97 -5.09 -25.67
CA TYR A 71 4.37 -4.42 -24.41
C TYR A 71 5.40 -5.20 -23.58
N VAL A 72 5.66 -6.49 -23.87
CA VAL A 72 6.65 -7.29 -23.13
C VAL A 72 7.89 -7.57 -23.96
N LYS A 73 7.76 -7.78 -25.28
CA LYS A 73 8.90 -8.07 -26.16
C LYS A 73 9.61 -6.84 -26.72
N SER A 74 9.15 -5.62 -26.38
CA SER A 74 9.71 -4.36 -26.91
C SER A 74 10.75 -3.68 -26.01
N ASP A 75 11.14 -4.27 -24.88
CA ASP A 75 12.35 -3.88 -24.14
C ASP A 75 13.54 -4.72 -24.63
N GLY A 76 14.25 -4.19 -25.61
CA GLY A 76 15.63 -4.52 -25.95
C GLY A 76 16.52 -3.32 -25.65
#